data_AF-A0A914V0A4-F1
#
_entry.id   AF-A0A914V0A4-F1
#
_cell.length_a   1.000
_cell.length_b   1.000
_cell.length_c   1.000
_cell.angle_alpha   90.00
_cell.angle_beta   90.00
_cell.angle_gamma   90.00
#
_symmetry.space_group_name_H-M   'P 1'
#
loop_
_entity.id
_entity.type
_entity.pdbx_description
1 polymer ?
#
loop_
_entity_poly.entity_id
_entity_poly.type
_entity_poly.pdbx_seq_one_letter_code
_entity_poly.pdbx_strand_id
1 'polypeptide(L)'
;MPSVRIQRCNRCVNKYHVRPLFLLLVSVVYLGMGGAGFLFFEQSHHLRVSDNWHHQMRLERREFARFIARRIFNDTTQLMIVIDQDQTAKVTERLYGALKLYERKKLKHVSPYTVDWSLPNSVGYSLGLLTTVGQAGRTPATYGGQVFALCYSLLGIPFFFGTIATIAYDILLPLLIGKVSIFTSRPALDKFVKVSLVTIAFFVWFLAISTVFYFFSSPFNDQPWEAVYTVGMALLTVQIADWQVMEPWALWALHVCVALSLLLFALIVLLLAKWSRPQFAHSVRHDVVQDASTSAVEAQKKFSVTVDKNGSSKLLPAPLAPTAESVAAARQSFN
;
A
#
# COMPACT_ATOMS: atom_id res chain seq x y z
N MET A 1 -40.90 -30.70 22.28
CA MET A 1 -39.72 -30.43 21.43
C MET A 1 -38.85 -29.41 22.12
N PRO A 2 -37.63 -29.74 22.58
CA PRO A 2 -36.76 -28.76 23.21
C PRO A 2 -35.95 -28.02 22.15
N SER A 3 -35.91 -26.69 22.27
CA SER A 3 -35.15 -25.80 21.41
C SER A 3 -33.67 -25.88 21.74
N VAL A 4 -32.88 -26.41 20.80
CA VAL A 4 -31.42 -26.46 20.89
C VAL A 4 -30.89 -25.03 20.76
N ARG A 5 -30.60 -24.40 21.90
CA ARG A 5 -29.94 -23.10 21.97
C ARG A 5 -28.45 -23.32 21.71
N ILE A 6 -28.02 -23.05 20.48
CA ILE A 6 -26.60 -23.13 20.07
C ILE A 6 -25.82 -22.06 20.83
N GLN A 7 -25.18 -22.47 21.92
CA GLN A 7 -24.28 -21.64 22.69
C GLN A 7 -22.96 -21.52 21.90
N ARG A 8 -22.84 -20.46 21.08
CA ARG A 8 -21.57 -20.12 20.42
C ARG A 8 -20.51 -19.91 21.50
N CYS A 9 -19.49 -20.77 21.48
CA CYS A 9 -18.34 -20.73 22.36
C CYS A 9 -17.57 -19.41 22.15
N ASN A 10 -17.63 -18.50 23.12
CA ASN A 10 -16.86 -17.23 23.14
C ASN A 10 -15.34 -17.45 23.25
N ARG A 11 -14.86 -18.69 23.41
CA ARG A 11 -13.44 -18.99 23.66
C ARG A 11 -12.57 -19.00 22.40
N CYS A 12 -13.15 -18.90 21.21
CA CYS A 12 -12.40 -18.87 19.93
C CYS A 12 -12.04 -17.46 19.44
N VAL A 13 -12.51 -16.39 20.09
CA VAL A 13 -12.31 -15.01 19.61
C VAL A 13 -10.85 -14.55 19.77
N ASN A 14 -10.09 -15.12 20.72
CA ASN A 14 -8.76 -14.61 21.05
C ASN A 14 -7.61 -15.13 20.15
N LYS A 15 -7.86 -16.14 19.30
CA LYS A 15 -6.81 -16.78 18.48
C LYS A 15 -6.56 -16.09 17.13
N TYR A 16 -7.45 -15.17 16.73
CA TYR A 16 -7.41 -14.51 15.41
C TYR A 16 -6.66 -13.18 15.40
N HIS A 17 -6.47 -12.50 16.54
CA HIS A 17 -5.79 -11.20 16.58
C HIS A 17 -4.25 -11.28 16.66
N VAL A 18 -3.67 -12.43 16.99
CA VAL A 18 -2.21 -12.56 17.13
C VAL A 18 -1.47 -12.63 15.79
N ARG A 19 -2.13 -13.14 14.73
CA ARG A 19 -1.54 -13.27 13.39
C ARG A 19 -1.22 -11.92 12.74
N PRO A 20 -2.16 -10.97 12.61
CA PRO A 20 -1.86 -9.66 12.02
C PRO A 20 -0.82 -8.89 12.84
N LEU A 21 -0.83 -9.02 14.17
CA LEU A 21 0.19 -8.38 15.03
C LEU A 21 1.58 -8.99 14.81
N PHE A 22 1.66 -10.32 14.66
CA PHE A 22 2.91 -11.01 14.34
C PHE A 22 3.44 -10.61 12.95
N LEU A 23 2.58 -10.55 11.93
CA LEU A 23 2.97 -10.11 10.59
C LEU A 23 3.45 -8.64 10.58
N LEU A 24 2.79 -7.78 11.36
CA LEU A 24 3.23 -6.39 11.54
C LEU A 24 4.62 -6.34 12.21
N LEU A 25 4.84 -7.12 13.27
CA LEU A 25 6.15 -7.21 13.93
C LEU A 25 7.24 -7.67 12.95
N VAL A 26 6.99 -8.74 12.19
CA VAL A 26 7.93 -9.24 11.18
C VAL A 26 8.16 -8.18 10.10
N SER A 27 7.15 -7.42 9.70
CA SER A 27 7.28 -6.31 8.75
C SER A 27 8.16 -5.18 9.29
N VAL A 28 8.02 -4.82 10.57
CA VAL A 28 8.89 -3.80 11.20
C VAL A 28 10.33 -4.27 11.27
N VAL A 29 10.56 -5.54 11.61
CA VAL A 29 11.91 -6.13 11.61
C VAL A 29 12.50 -6.16 10.20
N TYR A 30 11.71 -6.59 9.20
CA TYR A 30 12.12 -6.63 7.80
C TYR A 30 12.49 -5.24 7.28
N LEU A 31 11.73 -4.22 7.67
CA LEU A 31 12.01 -2.82 7.33
C LEU A 31 13.34 -2.34 7.95
N GLY A 32 13.61 -2.71 9.20
CA GLY A 32 14.90 -2.44 9.86
C GLY A 32 16.08 -3.13 9.16
N MET A 33 15.89 -4.40 8.76
CA MET A 33 16.89 -5.16 8.00
C MET A 33 17.17 -4.51 6.63
N GLY A 34 16.12 -4.05 5.93
CA GLY A 34 16.25 -3.29 4.68
C GLY A 34 17.09 -2.03 4.87
N GLY A 35 16.75 -1.23 5.88
CA GLY A 35 17.47 0.01 6.17
C GLY A 35 18.93 -0.21 6.54
N ALA A 36 19.22 -1.24 7.34
CA ALA A 36 20.60 -1.62 7.67
C ALA A 36 21.37 -2.10 6.43
N GLY A 37 20.73 -2.87 5.55
CA GLY A 37 21.34 -3.35 4.29
C GLY A 37 21.71 -2.20 3.36
N PHE A 38 20.79 -1.26 3.11
CA PHE A 38 21.09 -0.08 2.28
C PHE A 38 22.17 0.80 2.88
N LEU A 39 22.14 1.01 4.20
CA LEU A 39 23.19 1.75 4.88
C LEU A 39 24.55 1.07 4.67
N PHE A 40 24.64 -0.24 4.82
CA PHE A 40 25.87 -0.99 4.65
C PHE A 40 26.46 -0.86 3.23
N PHE A 41 25.64 -0.99 2.18
CA PHE A 41 26.11 -0.91 0.80
C PHE A 41 26.43 0.51 0.35
N GLU A 42 25.59 1.49 0.69
CA GLU A 42 25.65 2.82 0.08
C GLU A 42 26.41 3.86 0.90
N GLN A 43 26.54 3.69 2.22
CA GLN A 43 27.15 4.71 3.09
C GLN A 43 28.60 5.00 2.70
N SER A 44 29.41 3.97 2.46
CA SER A 44 30.83 4.14 2.09
C SER A 44 31.00 4.85 0.75
N HIS A 45 30.19 4.47 -0.23
CA HIS A 45 30.17 5.11 -1.55
C HIS A 45 29.75 6.58 -1.44
N HIS A 46 28.68 6.85 -0.69
CA HIS A 46 28.15 8.19 -0.47
C HIS A 46 29.18 9.12 0.19
N LEU A 47 29.84 8.66 1.25
CA LEU A 47 30.89 9.44 1.93
C LEU A 47 32.01 9.83 0.95
N ARG A 48 32.48 8.88 0.14
CA ARG A 48 33.53 9.13 -0.86
C ARG A 48 33.10 10.15 -1.92
N VAL A 49 31.88 10.03 -2.44
CA VAL A 49 31.35 10.98 -3.45
C VAL A 49 31.15 12.36 -2.84
N SER A 50 30.59 12.43 -1.64
CA SER A 50 30.40 13.69 -0.90
C SER A 50 31.72 14.41 -0.65
N ASP A 51 32.75 13.68 -0.18
CA ASP A 51 34.07 14.25 0.09
C ASP A 51 34.75 14.75 -1.19
N ASN A 52 34.65 13.98 -2.28
CA ASN A 52 35.19 14.39 -3.58
C ASN A 52 34.48 15.64 -4.13
N TRP A 53 33.16 15.69 -4.03
CA TRP A 53 32.37 16.87 -4.42
C TRP A 53 32.79 18.10 -3.61
N HIS A 54 32.94 17.93 -2.29
CA HIS A 54 33.37 18.97 -1.38
C HIS A 54 34.77 19.49 -1.68
N HIS A 55 35.65 18.60 -2.09
CA HIS A 55 36.97 18.96 -2.55
C HIS A 55 36.91 19.76 -3.86
N GLN A 56 36.19 19.27 -4.87
CA GLN A 56 36.05 19.93 -6.18
C GLN A 56 35.41 21.32 -6.07
N MET A 57 34.29 21.43 -5.35
CA MET A 57 33.61 22.71 -5.14
C MET A 57 34.50 23.74 -4.45
N ARG A 58 35.37 23.32 -3.52
CA ARG A 58 36.35 24.22 -2.90
C ARG A 58 37.40 24.70 -3.90
N LEU A 59 37.87 23.82 -4.79
CA LEU A 59 38.86 24.16 -5.81
C LEU A 59 38.27 25.14 -6.84
N GLU A 60 37.11 24.81 -7.41
CA GLU A 60 36.44 25.61 -8.43
C GLU A 60 36.09 27.01 -7.93
N ARG A 61 35.51 27.12 -6.73
CA ARG A 61 35.23 28.44 -6.14
C ARG A 61 36.49 29.27 -5.94
N ARG A 62 37.58 28.65 -5.50
CA ARG A 62 38.85 29.35 -5.27
C ARG A 62 39.49 29.78 -6.58
N GLU A 63 39.38 28.96 -7.62
CA GLU A 63 39.84 29.30 -8.97
C GLU A 63 39.02 30.43 -9.57
N PHE A 64 37.70 30.37 -9.48
CA PHE A 64 36.80 31.42 -9.97
C PHE A 64 37.01 32.75 -9.23
N ALA A 65 37.19 32.70 -7.91
CA ALA A 65 37.53 33.89 -7.12
C ALA A 65 38.88 34.50 -7.56
N ARG A 66 39.90 33.66 -7.82
CA ARG A 66 41.19 34.11 -8.35
C ARG A 66 41.05 34.73 -9.75
N PHE A 67 40.24 34.12 -10.60
CA PHE A 67 39.96 34.60 -11.95
C PHE A 67 39.33 36.00 -11.93
N ILE A 68 38.28 36.19 -11.12
CA ILE A 68 37.63 37.50 -10.96
C ILE A 68 38.64 38.52 -10.41
N ALA A 69 39.39 38.18 -9.35
CA ALA A 69 40.36 39.10 -8.76
C ALA A 69 41.40 39.54 -9.80
N ARG A 70 41.97 38.60 -10.57
CA ARG A 70 42.92 38.92 -11.65
C ARG A 70 42.31 39.82 -12.72
N ARG A 71 41.07 39.55 -13.14
CA ARG A 71 40.40 40.35 -14.17
C ARG A 71 40.14 41.78 -13.71
N ILE A 72 39.74 41.97 -12.45
CA ILE A 72 39.51 43.30 -11.87
C ILE A 72 40.82 44.10 -11.76
N PHE A 73 41.94 43.46 -11.44
CA PHE A 73 43.20 44.17 -11.15
C PHE A 73 44.18 44.25 -12.32
N ASN A 74 44.06 43.38 -13.32
CA ASN A 74 45.02 43.28 -14.43
C ASN A 74 44.45 43.67 -15.81
N ASP A 75 43.12 43.76 -15.97
CA ASP A 75 42.46 43.93 -17.27
C ASP A 75 41.73 45.28 -17.43
N THR A 76 41.86 46.18 -16.46
CA THR A 76 41.24 47.50 -16.50
C THR A 76 42.13 48.48 -17.26
N THR A 77 41.83 48.67 -18.55
CA THR A 77 42.41 49.69 -19.45
C THR A 77 42.34 51.14 -18.93
N GLN A 78 41.68 51.38 -17.79
CA GLN A 78 41.58 52.68 -17.10
C GLN A 78 42.01 52.66 -15.62
N LEU A 79 42.36 51.50 -15.06
CA LEU A 79 42.66 51.33 -13.63
C LEU A 79 43.74 50.27 -13.45
N MET A 80 44.99 50.63 -13.77
CA MET A 80 46.13 49.77 -13.43
C MET A 80 46.47 49.98 -11.96
N ILE A 81 45.77 49.27 -11.07
CA ILE A 81 46.17 49.22 -9.66
C ILE A 81 47.19 48.08 -9.54
N VAL A 82 48.46 48.43 -9.35
CA VAL A 82 49.49 47.44 -9.00
C VAL A 82 49.23 47.01 -7.55
N ILE A 83 48.60 45.86 -7.38
CA ILE A 83 48.25 45.30 -6.08
C ILE A 83 49.27 44.24 -5.68
N ASP A 84 49.78 44.37 -4.45
CA ASP A 84 50.64 43.38 -3.80
C ASP A 84 49.97 41.98 -3.73
N GLN A 85 50.77 40.92 -3.76
CA GLN A 85 50.26 39.54 -3.74
C GLN A 85 49.38 39.27 -2.51
N ASP A 86 49.72 39.88 -1.38
CA ASP A 86 48.97 39.76 -0.12
C ASP A 86 47.57 40.39 -0.19
N GLN A 87 47.44 41.51 -0.89
CA GLN A 87 46.15 42.19 -1.06
C GLN A 87 45.27 41.42 -2.05
N THR A 88 45.87 40.85 -3.11
CA THR A 88 45.17 39.94 -4.03
C THR A 88 44.65 38.69 -3.31
N ALA A 89 45.43 38.13 -2.38
CA ALA A 89 45.01 36.99 -1.56
C ALA A 89 43.80 37.33 -0.67
N LYS A 90 43.83 38.48 0.02
CA LYS A 90 42.71 38.95 0.88
C LYS A 90 41.42 39.16 0.09
N VAL A 91 41.50 39.77 -1.09
CA VAL A 91 40.32 39.99 -1.95
C VAL A 91 39.77 38.65 -2.44
N THR A 92 40.64 37.74 -2.86
CA THR A 92 40.24 36.39 -3.29
C THR A 92 39.50 35.64 -2.19
N GLU A 93 39.98 35.73 -0.94
CA GLU A 93 39.33 35.08 0.21
C GLU A 93 37.95 35.67 0.51
N ARG A 94 37.82 37.01 0.49
CA ARG A 94 36.53 37.68 0.65
C ARG A 94 35.54 37.27 -0.44
N LEU A 95 36.01 37.21 -1.68
CA LEU A 95 35.19 36.84 -2.82
C LEU A 95 34.76 35.37 -2.73
N TYR A 96 35.67 34.46 -2.37
CA TYR A 96 35.34 33.06 -2.07
C TYR A 96 34.24 32.95 -0.99
N GLY A 97 34.36 33.72 0.10
CA GLY A 97 33.36 33.77 1.17
C GLY A 97 32.00 34.30 0.68
N ALA A 98 32.00 35.34 -0.15
CA ALA A 98 30.78 35.90 -0.74
C ALA A 98 30.10 34.93 -1.71
N LEU A 99 30.86 34.24 -2.57
CA LEU A 99 30.34 33.18 -3.45
C LEU A 99 29.72 32.04 -2.65
N LYS A 100 30.42 31.54 -1.62
CA LYS A 100 29.90 30.49 -0.74
C LYS A 100 28.58 30.90 -0.06
N LEU A 101 28.46 32.17 0.34
CA LEU A 101 27.23 32.71 0.92
C LEU A 101 26.10 32.83 -0.11
N TYR A 102 26.42 33.30 -1.31
CA TYR A 102 25.48 33.45 -2.42
C TYR A 102 24.91 32.09 -2.83
N GLU A 103 25.77 31.11 -3.07
CA GLU A 103 25.35 29.75 -3.45
C GLU A 103 24.41 29.16 -2.40
N ARG A 104 24.78 29.25 -1.11
CA ARG A 104 23.94 28.75 0.00
C ARG A 104 22.57 29.44 0.07
N LYS A 105 22.47 30.71 -0.33
CA LYS A 105 21.22 31.50 -0.24
C LYS A 105 20.35 31.42 -1.49
N LYS A 106 20.95 31.28 -2.67
CA LYS A 106 20.27 31.46 -3.97
C LYS A 106 20.26 30.21 -4.83
N LEU A 107 21.28 29.36 -4.75
CA LEU A 107 21.31 28.10 -5.49
C LEU A 107 20.67 27.01 -4.64
N LYS A 108 19.37 26.78 -4.83
CA LYS A 108 18.64 25.59 -4.35
C LYS A 108 19.13 24.28 -5.03
N HIS A 109 20.18 24.33 -5.86
CA HIS A 109 20.63 23.17 -6.63
C HIS A 109 21.40 22.19 -5.74
N VAL A 110 20.80 21.00 -5.60
CA VAL A 110 21.35 19.67 -5.34
C VAL A 110 22.81 19.67 -4.88
N SER A 111 23.00 20.03 -3.61
CA SER A 111 24.14 19.45 -2.92
C SER A 111 23.94 17.93 -2.87
N PRO A 112 24.98 17.08 -2.99
CA PRO A 112 24.85 15.65 -2.64
C PRO A 112 24.23 15.43 -1.26
N TYR A 113 24.26 16.45 -0.38
CA TYR A 113 23.61 16.47 0.93
C TYR A 113 22.09 16.41 0.98
N THR A 114 21.36 16.64 -0.11
CA THR A 114 19.89 16.47 -0.01
C THR A 114 19.52 15.00 0.22
N VAL A 115 20.48 14.08 0.10
CA VAL A 115 20.27 12.64 0.00
C VAL A 115 21.34 11.82 0.78
N ASP A 116 21.60 12.18 2.03
CA ASP A 116 22.53 11.38 2.86
C ASP A 116 21.97 9.98 3.17
N TRP A 117 22.78 8.93 2.98
CA TRP A 117 22.49 7.57 3.46
C TRP A 117 22.75 7.48 4.97
N SER A 118 21.81 8.03 5.75
CA SER A 118 21.72 7.84 7.19
C SER A 118 20.80 6.66 7.52
N LEU A 119 20.88 6.11 8.74
CA LEU A 119 19.99 5.01 9.15
C LEU A 119 18.51 5.37 8.97
N PRO A 120 18.01 6.54 9.43
CA PRO A 120 16.63 6.93 9.14
C PRO A 120 16.36 7.02 7.64
N ASN A 121 17.19 7.71 6.86
CA ASN A 121 16.93 7.84 5.42
C ASN A 121 16.90 6.49 4.69
N SER A 122 17.73 5.53 5.13
CA SER A 122 17.80 4.17 4.57
C SER A 122 16.55 3.35 4.91
N VAL A 123 16.03 3.48 6.13
CA VAL A 123 14.76 2.84 6.53
C VAL A 123 13.57 3.48 5.79
N GLY A 124 13.57 4.82 5.64
CA GLY A 124 12.57 5.53 4.85
C GLY A 124 12.57 5.10 3.38
N TYR A 125 13.77 4.95 2.79
CA TYR A 125 13.94 4.39 1.45
C TYR A 125 13.37 2.97 1.34
N SER A 126 13.67 2.12 2.33
CA SER A 126 13.14 0.75 2.41
C SER A 126 11.61 0.74 2.45
N LEU A 127 10.99 1.66 3.20
CA LEU A 127 9.54 1.80 3.26
C LEU A 127 8.98 2.30 1.92
N GLY A 128 9.68 3.20 1.24
CA GLY A 128 9.35 3.67 -0.10
C GLY A 128 9.32 2.54 -1.13
N LEU A 129 10.26 1.59 -1.06
CA LEU A 129 10.25 0.39 -1.90
C LEU A 129 9.05 -0.52 -1.58
N LEU A 130 8.77 -0.78 -0.30
CA LEU A 130 7.65 -1.64 0.11
C LEU A 130 6.28 -1.07 -0.28
N THR A 131 6.12 0.24 -0.17
CA THR A 131 4.89 0.96 -0.57
C THR A 131 4.77 1.14 -2.09
N THR A 132 5.78 0.71 -2.87
CA THR A 132 5.91 0.87 -4.33
C THR A 132 5.86 2.31 -4.83
N VAL A 133 5.95 3.27 -3.91
CA VAL A 133 6.04 4.70 -4.18
C VAL A 133 7.43 5.05 -4.71
N GLY A 134 8.46 4.34 -4.22
CA GLY A 134 9.85 4.65 -4.49
C GLY A 134 10.28 5.97 -3.84
N GLN A 135 11.57 6.32 -3.95
CA GLN A 135 12.06 7.61 -3.49
C GLN A 135 12.82 8.29 -4.63
N ALA A 136 12.25 9.36 -5.18
CA ALA A 136 12.82 10.01 -6.35
C ALA A 136 14.16 10.63 -5.95
N GLY A 137 15.23 10.36 -6.72
CA GLY A 137 16.58 10.87 -6.46
C GLY A 137 17.41 10.08 -5.44
N ARG A 138 16.84 9.03 -4.84
CA ARG A 138 17.54 8.09 -3.94
C ARG A 138 17.59 6.71 -4.58
N THR A 139 18.53 6.50 -5.48
CA THR A 139 18.76 5.18 -6.07
C THR A 139 20.12 4.66 -5.64
N PRO A 140 20.23 3.40 -5.19
CA PRO A 140 21.51 2.78 -4.89
C PRO A 140 22.47 2.92 -6.07
N ALA A 141 23.62 3.54 -5.82
CA ALA A 141 24.63 3.76 -6.84
C ALA A 141 25.57 2.54 -6.95
N THR A 142 25.69 1.75 -5.89
CA THR A 142 26.54 0.57 -5.88
C THR A 142 25.83 -0.63 -6.51
N TYR A 143 26.60 -1.48 -7.20
CA TYR A 143 26.08 -2.74 -7.74
C TYR A 143 25.46 -3.62 -6.65
N GLY A 144 26.12 -3.72 -5.49
CA GLY A 144 25.61 -4.47 -4.34
C GLY A 144 24.27 -3.92 -3.82
N GLY A 145 24.15 -2.60 -3.69
CA GLY A 145 22.91 -1.94 -3.30
C GLY A 145 21.77 -2.14 -4.29
N GLN A 146 22.06 -2.16 -5.60
CA GLN A 146 21.07 -2.42 -6.65
C GLN A 146 20.55 -3.86 -6.63
N VAL A 147 21.45 -4.85 -6.52
CA VAL A 147 21.08 -6.26 -6.39
C VAL A 147 20.26 -6.48 -5.11
N PHE A 148 20.70 -5.87 -4.00
CA PHE A 148 19.97 -5.92 -2.73
C PHE A 148 18.57 -5.29 -2.86
N ALA A 149 18.44 -4.12 -3.49
CA ALA A 149 17.15 -3.47 -3.71
C ALA A 149 16.17 -4.36 -4.48
N LEU A 150 16.66 -5.03 -5.52
CA LEU A 150 15.85 -5.94 -6.34
C LEU A 150 15.35 -7.13 -5.51
N CYS A 151 16.25 -7.83 -4.83
CA CYS A 151 15.89 -8.98 -3.99
C CYS A 151 14.96 -8.58 -2.83
N TYR A 152 15.26 -7.44 -2.18
CA TYR A 152 14.46 -6.90 -1.09
C TYR A 152 13.03 -6.58 -1.56
N SER A 153 12.87 -6.01 -2.75
CA SER A 153 11.57 -5.64 -3.31
C SER A 153 10.76 -6.86 -3.74
N LEU A 154 11.40 -7.85 -4.38
CA LEU A 154 10.75 -9.09 -4.83
C LEU A 154 10.05 -9.85 -3.69
N LEU A 155 10.70 -9.92 -2.53
CA LEU A 155 10.14 -10.59 -1.35
C LEU A 155 9.29 -9.65 -0.50
N GLY A 156 9.73 -8.41 -0.35
CA GLY A 156 9.15 -7.43 0.55
C GLY A 156 7.79 -6.93 0.09
N ILE A 157 7.62 -6.62 -1.19
CA ILE A 157 6.37 -6.05 -1.72
C ILE A 157 5.19 -7.02 -1.50
N PRO A 158 5.23 -8.30 -1.94
CA PRO A 158 4.13 -9.23 -1.69
C PRO A 158 3.85 -9.42 -0.21
N PHE A 159 4.90 -9.51 0.61
CA PHE A 159 4.78 -9.67 2.05
C PHE A 159 4.12 -8.47 2.73
N PHE A 160 4.50 -7.25 2.33
CA PHE A 160 3.95 -6.00 2.85
C PHE A 160 2.46 -5.84 2.51
N PHE A 161 2.09 -6.03 1.23
CA PHE A 161 0.68 -5.99 0.82
C PHE A 161 -0.15 -7.10 1.46
N GLY A 162 0.42 -8.30 1.62
CA GLY A 162 -0.23 -9.40 2.34
C GLY A 162 -0.48 -9.06 3.81
N THR A 163 0.47 -8.38 4.46
CA THR A 163 0.32 -7.89 5.84
C THR A 163 -0.79 -6.84 5.94
N ILE A 164 -0.80 -5.85 5.05
CA ILE A 164 -1.86 -4.83 4.98
C ILE A 164 -3.23 -5.48 4.78
N ALA A 165 -3.35 -6.41 3.83
CA ALA A 165 -4.59 -7.12 3.55
C ALA A 165 -5.06 -7.93 4.76
N THR A 166 -4.16 -8.61 5.47
CA THR A 166 -4.47 -9.38 6.67
C THR A 166 -4.93 -8.47 7.81
N ILE A 167 -4.27 -7.33 8.04
CA ILE A 167 -4.71 -6.34 9.03
C ILE A 167 -6.10 -5.80 8.68
N ALA A 168 -6.32 -5.43 7.42
CA ALA A 168 -7.62 -4.95 6.95
C ALA A 168 -8.71 -6.01 7.14
N TYR A 169 -8.43 -7.28 6.83
CA TYR A 169 -9.41 -8.37 6.87
C TYR A 169 -9.68 -8.92 8.27
N ASP A 170 -8.65 -9.16 9.08
CA ASP A 170 -8.79 -9.81 10.40
C ASP A 170 -9.09 -8.82 11.53
N ILE A 171 -8.69 -7.54 11.40
CA ILE A 171 -8.86 -6.52 12.44
C ILE A 171 -9.93 -5.49 12.03
N LEU A 172 -9.74 -4.80 10.90
CA LEU A 172 -10.59 -3.64 10.55
C LEU A 172 -11.97 -4.07 10.06
N LEU A 173 -12.05 -5.10 9.23
CA LEU A 173 -13.30 -5.56 8.64
C LEU A 173 -14.31 -6.07 9.69
N PRO A 174 -13.94 -6.87 10.71
CA PRO A 174 -14.86 -7.26 11.79
C PRO A 174 -15.27 -6.09 12.68
N LEU A 175 -14.39 -5.11 12.89
CA LEU A 175 -14.72 -3.88 13.63
C LEU A 175 -15.79 -3.07 12.90
N LEU A 176 -15.68 -2.96 11.57
CA LEU A 176 -16.60 -2.20 10.73
C LEU A 176 -17.95 -2.91 10.50
N ILE A 177 -17.92 -4.25 10.40
CA ILE A 177 -19.12 -5.08 10.18
C ILE A 177 -19.72 -5.58 11.51
N GLY A 178 -19.13 -5.22 12.65
CA GLY A 178 -19.60 -5.57 13.98
C GLY A 178 -21.06 -5.19 14.24
N LYS A 179 -21.60 -5.60 15.40
CA LYS A 179 -23.03 -5.54 15.80
C LYS A 179 -23.73 -4.17 15.65
N VAL A 180 -23.03 -3.12 15.28
CA VAL A 180 -23.58 -1.81 14.95
C VAL A 180 -24.14 -1.85 13.52
N SER A 181 -25.40 -2.25 13.42
CA SER A 181 -26.22 -1.96 12.24
C SER A 181 -26.81 -0.57 12.44
N ILE A 182 -26.43 0.38 11.59
CA ILE A 182 -26.99 1.75 11.67
C ILE A 182 -28.45 1.71 11.22
N PHE A 183 -28.75 0.87 10.22
CA PHE A 183 -30.09 0.68 9.68
C PHE A 183 -30.49 -0.80 9.67
N THR A 184 -30.91 -1.30 10.84
CA THR A 184 -31.34 -2.72 11.02
C THR A 184 -32.44 -3.14 10.06
N SER A 185 -33.32 -2.21 9.66
CA SER A 185 -34.45 -2.49 8.77
C SER A 185 -34.11 -2.41 7.27
N ARG A 186 -32.91 -1.95 6.88
CA ARG A 186 -32.52 -1.74 5.46
C ARG A 186 -31.07 -2.20 5.21
N PRO A 187 -30.84 -3.50 4.97
CA PRO A 187 -29.49 -4.05 4.84
C PRO A 187 -28.73 -3.52 3.62
N ALA A 188 -29.42 -3.14 2.54
CA ALA A 188 -28.76 -2.51 1.38
C ALA A 188 -28.22 -1.11 1.72
N LEU A 189 -28.99 -0.33 2.50
CA LEU A 189 -28.60 1.00 2.95
C LEU A 189 -27.45 0.92 3.96
N ASP A 190 -27.47 -0.04 4.89
CA ASP A 190 -26.39 -0.25 5.86
C ASP A 190 -25.05 -0.57 5.18
N LYS A 191 -25.06 -1.41 4.13
CA LYS A 191 -23.89 -1.69 3.29
C LYS A 191 -23.38 -0.41 2.61
N PHE A 192 -24.27 0.32 1.96
CA PHE A 192 -23.93 1.57 1.27
C PHE A 192 -23.31 2.60 2.23
N VAL A 193 -23.92 2.80 3.40
CA VAL A 193 -23.42 3.73 4.42
C VAL A 193 -22.02 3.32 4.90
N LYS A 194 -21.77 2.03 5.12
CA LYS A 194 -20.45 1.53 5.55
C LYS A 194 -19.37 1.72 4.50
N VAL A 195 -19.63 1.44 3.21
CA VAL A 195 -18.68 1.76 2.12
C VAL A 195 -18.43 3.27 2.11
N SER A 196 -19.49 4.07 2.06
CA SER A 196 -19.41 5.52 1.98
C SER A 196 -18.64 6.13 3.15
N LEU A 197 -18.80 5.61 4.36
CA LEU A 197 -18.06 6.06 5.54
C LEU A 197 -16.55 5.85 5.38
N VAL A 198 -16.12 4.66 4.95
CA VAL A 198 -14.67 4.40 4.74
C VAL A 198 -14.12 5.23 3.58
N THR A 199 -14.90 5.40 2.51
CA THR A 199 -14.53 6.27 1.39
C THR A 199 -14.39 7.73 1.83
N ILE A 200 -15.35 8.25 2.60
CA ILE A 200 -15.27 9.61 3.17
C ILE A 200 -14.06 9.71 4.10
N ALA A 201 -13.79 8.72 4.93
CA ALA A 201 -12.62 8.69 5.80
C ALA A 201 -11.31 8.74 5.00
N PHE A 202 -11.23 8.04 3.87
CA PHE A 202 -10.09 8.11 2.95
C PHE A 202 -9.92 9.52 2.36
N PHE A 203 -10.99 10.17 1.90
CA PHE A 203 -10.93 11.53 1.38
C PHE A 203 -10.55 12.56 2.46
N VAL A 204 -11.10 12.43 3.67
CA VAL A 204 -10.74 13.28 4.82
C VAL A 204 -9.27 13.10 5.16
N TRP A 205 -8.77 11.86 5.19
CA TRP A 205 -7.36 11.55 5.39
C TRP A 205 -6.46 12.16 4.31
N PHE A 206 -6.83 12.03 3.04
CA PHE A 206 -6.13 12.64 1.91
C PHE A 206 -6.03 14.17 2.02
N LEU A 207 -7.15 14.85 2.31
CA LEU A 207 -7.17 16.31 2.47
C LEU A 207 -6.38 16.75 3.71
N ALA A 208 -6.44 15.98 4.81
CA ALA A 208 -5.66 16.25 6.01
C ALA A 208 -4.16 16.19 5.73
N ILE A 209 -3.68 15.13 5.07
CA ILE A 209 -2.25 15.02 4.70
C ILE A 209 -1.85 16.15 3.76
N SER A 210 -2.65 16.43 2.73
CA SER A 210 -2.36 17.51 1.77
C SER A 210 -2.23 18.86 2.47
N THR A 211 -3.09 19.12 3.46
CA THR A 211 -3.04 20.34 4.28
C THR A 211 -1.79 20.39 5.15
N VAL A 212 -1.43 19.28 5.80
CA VAL A 212 -0.19 19.20 6.60
C VAL A 212 1.04 19.45 5.72
N PHE A 213 1.12 18.85 4.54
CA PHE A 213 2.24 19.05 3.63
C PHE A 213 2.31 20.48 3.10
N TYR A 214 1.17 21.11 2.82
CA TYR A 214 1.12 22.51 2.41
C TYR A 214 1.67 23.46 3.48
N PHE A 215 1.32 23.27 4.76
CA PHE A 215 1.73 24.19 5.82
C PHE A 215 3.14 23.92 6.38
N PHE A 216 3.58 22.66 6.38
CA PHE A 216 4.80 22.26 7.08
C PHE A 216 5.96 21.93 6.14
N SER A 217 5.72 21.67 4.86
CA SER A 217 6.80 21.33 3.93
C SER A 217 7.14 22.55 3.07
N SER A 218 8.37 23.04 3.24
CA SER A 218 8.91 24.22 2.55
C SER A 218 8.71 24.27 1.02
N PRO A 219 8.63 23.16 0.25
CA PRO A 219 8.42 23.24 -1.19
C PRO A 219 7.02 23.74 -1.60
N PHE A 220 5.99 23.58 -0.75
CA PHE A 220 4.59 23.74 -1.18
C PHE A 220 3.91 25.01 -0.63
N ASN A 221 4.62 25.83 0.14
CA ASN A 221 4.03 26.99 0.83
C ASN A 221 3.36 28.02 -0.11
N ASP A 222 3.74 28.06 -1.38
CA ASP A 222 3.28 29.07 -2.33
C ASP A 222 2.07 28.60 -3.18
N GLN A 223 1.86 27.28 -3.32
CA GLN A 223 0.81 26.71 -4.18
C GLN A 223 0.13 25.48 -3.55
N PRO A 224 -1.11 25.61 -3.04
CA PRO A 224 -1.79 24.49 -2.36
C PRO A 224 -2.10 23.32 -3.29
N TRP A 225 -2.27 23.57 -4.59
CA TRP A 225 -2.51 22.54 -5.59
C TRP A 225 -1.34 21.55 -5.70
N GLU A 226 -0.10 22.02 -5.59
CA GLU A 226 1.08 21.16 -5.69
C GLU A 226 1.14 20.13 -4.56
N ALA A 227 0.74 20.52 -3.33
CA ALA A 227 0.64 19.60 -2.21
C ALA A 227 -0.44 18.54 -2.44
N VAL A 228 -1.63 18.96 -2.88
CA VAL A 228 -2.76 18.06 -3.19
C VAL A 228 -2.39 17.08 -4.31
N TYR A 229 -1.78 17.57 -5.39
CA TYR A 229 -1.32 16.77 -6.52
C TYR A 229 -0.25 15.77 -6.09
N THR A 230 0.77 16.24 -5.36
CA THR A 230 1.90 15.40 -4.91
C THR A 230 1.45 14.29 -3.96
N VAL A 231 0.67 14.65 -2.94
CA VAL A 231 0.13 13.69 -1.98
C VAL A 231 -0.84 12.73 -2.68
N GLY A 232 -1.68 13.23 -3.58
CA GLY A 232 -2.65 12.41 -4.32
C GLY A 232 -1.98 11.33 -5.16
N MET A 233 -0.95 11.70 -5.91
CA MET A 233 -0.18 10.76 -6.72
C MET A 233 0.60 9.77 -5.84
N ALA A 234 1.21 10.21 -4.74
CA ALA A 234 1.88 9.31 -3.79
C ALA A 234 0.93 8.29 -3.15
N LEU A 235 -0.30 8.70 -2.80
CA LEU A 235 -1.33 7.81 -2.26
C LEU A 235 -1.80 6.75 -3.27
N LEU A 236 -1.77 7.10 -4.56
CA LEU A 236 -2.00 6.17 -5.67
C LEU A 236 -0.76 5.36 -6.04
N THR A 237 0.29 5.42 -5.21
CA THR A 237 1.60 4.81 -5.44
C THR A 237 2.28 5.21 -6.75
N VAL A 238 1.91 6.39 -7.29
CA VAL A 238 2.54 6.98 -8.46
C VAL A 238 3.62 7.96 -8.05
N GLN A 239 4.81 7.74 -8.61
CA GLN A 239 5.98 8.57 -8.35
C GLN A 239 6.03 9.81 -9.24
N ILE A 240 6.26 10.98 -8.63
CA ILE A 240 6.55 12.23 -9.35
C ILE A 240 8.00 12.67 -9.03
N ALA A 241 8.67 13.30 -9.99
CA ALA A 241 10.09 13.67 -9.91
C ALA A 241 10.41 14.72 -8.83
N ASP A 242 9.45 15.57 -8.43
CA ASP A 242 9.69 16.75 -7.57
C ASP A 242 9.91 16.44 -6.08
N TRP A 243 9.85 15.18 -5.65
CA TRP A 243 10.03 14.81 -4.24
C TRP A 243 11.45 15.04 -3.70
N GLN A 244 12.43 15.25 -4.59
CA GLN A 244 13.83 15.48 -4.22
C GLN A 244 14.06 16.75 -3.39
N VAL A 245 13.11 17.69 -3.45
CA VAL A 245 13.18 18.97 -2.73
C VAL A 245 12.58 18.86 -1.32
N MET A 246 11.88 17.75 -1.01
CA MET A 246 11.28 17.56 0.31
C MET A 246 12.33 17.31 1.38
N GLU A 247 12.05 17.82 2.58
CA GLU A 247 12.87 17.54 3.75
C GLU A 247 12.78 16.05 4.15
N PRO A 248 13.84 15.47 4.75
CA PRO A 248 13.89 14.04 5.08
C PRO A 248 12.72 13.55 5.94
N TRP A 249 12.28 14.35 6.92
CA TRP A 249 11.15 13.99 7.78
C TRP A 249 9.83 13.96 7.00
N ALA A 250 9.67 14.84 6.00
CA ALA A 250 8.46 14.93 5.19
C ALA A 250 8.35 13.71 4.29
N LEU A 251 9.47 13.23 3.73
CA LEU A 251 9.51 11.98 2.97
C LEU A 251 9.11 10.76 3.83
N TRP A 252 9.60 10.73 5.07
CA TRP A 252 9.22 9.70 6.04
C TRP A 252 7.73 9.73 6.37
N ALA A 253 7.21 10.90 6.71
CA ALA A 253 5.80 11.10 6.98
C ALA A 253 4.95 10.68 5.77
N LEU A 254 5.38 11.01 4.56
CA LEU A 254 4.69 10.65 3.32
C LEU A 254 4.56 9.12 3.19
N HIS A 255 5.65 8.38 3.33
CA HIS A 255 5.61 6.92 3.19
C HIS A 255 4.76 6.22 4.26
N VAL A 256 4.80 6.71 5.51
CA VAL A 256 3.92 6.22 6.57
C VAL A 256 2.45 6.52 6.25
N CYS A 257 2.18 7.74 5.76
CA CYS A 257 0.85 8.15 5.32
C CYS A 257 0.33 7.30 4.16
N VAL A 258 1.18 6.97 3.17
CA VAL A 258 0.81 6.08 2.06
C VAL A 258 0.51 4.67 2.58
N ALA A 259 1.30 4.13 3.51
CA ALA A 259 1.01 2.81 4.09
C ALA A 259 -0.38 2.76 4.76
N LEU A 260 -0.77 3.82 5.47
CA LEU A 260 -2.12 3.93 6.04
C LEU A 260 -3.20 4.08 4.97
N SER A 261 -2.93 4.85 3.91
CA SER A 261 -3.85 5.00 2.78
C SER A 261 -4.08 3.69 2.04
N LEU A 262 -3.03 2.87 1.86
CA LEU A 262 -3.14 1.53 1.28
C LEU A 262 -3.98 0.60 2.15
N LEU A 263 -3.91 0.74 3.48
CA LEU A 263 -4.77 0.01 4.41
C LEU A 263 -6.25 0.39 4.26
N LEU A 264 -6.56 1.69 4.17
CA LEU A 264 -7.92 2.17 3.92
C LEU A 264 -8.43 1.73 2.54
N PHE A 265 -7.59 1.82 1.51
CA PHE A 265 -7.93 1.37 0.17
C PHE A 265 -8.20 -0.15 0.13
N ALA A 266 -7.36 -0.95 0.76
CA ALA A 266 -7.57 -2.39 0.91
C ALA A 266 -8.90 -2.69 1.61
N LEU A 267 -9.26 -1.94 2.65
CA LEU A 267 -10.54 -2.08 3.34
C LEU A 267 -11.73 -1.78 2.40
N ILE A 268 -11.67 -0.71 1.60
CA ILE A 268 -12.69 -0.37 0.60
C ILE A 268 -12.86 -1.53 -0.39
N VAL A 269 -11.76 -2.03 -0.96
CA VAL A 269 -11.76 -3.15 -1.90
C VAL A 269 -12.36 -4.42 -1.27
N LEU A 270 -12.01 -4.74 -0.01
CA LEU A 270 -12.56 -5.91 0.69
C LEU A 270 -14.06 -5.79 0.95
N LEU A 271 -14.55 -4.60 1.30
CA LEU A 271 -15.98 -4.33 1.47
C LEU A 271 -16.74 -4.49 0.15
N LEU A 272 -16.22 -3.89 -0.92
CA LEU A 272 -16.77 -4.03 -2.27
C LEU A 272 -16.75 -5.49 -2.72
N ALA A 273 -15.66 -6.22 -2.53
CA ALA A 273 -15.55 -7.64 -2.87
C ALA A 273 -16.54 -8.50 -2.08
N LYS A 274 -16.72 -8.24 -0.78
CA LYS A 274 -17.68 -8.97 0.06
C LYS A 274 -19.12 -8.74 -0.39
N TRP A 275 -19.45 -7.53 -0.85
CA TRP A 275 -20.83 -7.14 -1.19
C TRP A 275 -21.18 -7.24 -2.67
N SER A 276 -20.19 -7.26 -3.55
CA SER A 276 -20.35 -7.54 -4.99
C SER A 276 -20.48 -9.02 -5.29
N ARG A 277 -20.08 -9.94 -4.39
CA ARG A 277 -20.36 -11.38 -4.53
C ARG A 277 -21.86 -11.57 -4.68
N PRO A 278 -22.35 -11.91 -5.89
CA PRO A 278 -23.76 -12.17 -6.06
C PRO A 278 -24.14 -13.35 -5.16
N GLN A 279 -25.34 -13.32 -4.58
CA GLN A 279 -25.97 -14.46 -3.91
C GLN A 279 -26.29 -15.61 -4.89
N PHE A 280 -25.49 -15.79 -5.94
CA PHE A 280 -25.69 -16.75 -7.02
C PHE A 280 -25.66 -18.20 -6.52
N ALA A 281 -25.05 -18.45 -5.36
CA ALA A 281 -25.06 -19.77 -4.73
C ALA A 281 -26.42 -20.15 -4.09
N HIS A 282 -27.31 -19.18 -3.83
CA HIS A 282 -28.60 -19.45 -3.18
C HIS A 282 -29.76 -19.57 -4.17
N SER A 283 -29.72 -18.91 -5.34
CA SER A 283 -30.74 -19.08 -6.39
C SER A 283 -30.62 -20.45 -7.07
N VAL A 284 -29.40 -20.83 -7.50
CA VAL A 284 -29.16 -22.09 -8.21
C VAL A 284 -29.56 -23.31 -7.36
N ARG A 285 -29.42 -23.25 -6.03
CA ARG A 285 -29.84 -24.36 -5.16
C ARG A 285 -31.35 -24.46 -5.02
N HIS A 286 -32.09 -23.34 -5.07
CA HIS A 286 -33.54 -23.38 -5.08
C HIS A 286 -34.06 -23.85 -6.44
N ASP A 287 -33.50 -23.34 -7.54
CA ASP A 287 -33.93 -23.71 -8.89
C ASP A 287 -33.64 -25.20 -9.19
N VAL A 288 -32.46 -25.72 -8.82
CA VAL A 288 -32.12 -27.15 -8.99
C VAL A 288 -32.94 -28.07 -8.08
N VAL A 289 -33.26 -27.66 -6.84
CA VAL A 289 -34.10 -28.48 -5.94
C VAL A 289 -35.56 -28.44 -6.35
N GLN A 290 -36.04 -27.31 -6.89
CA GLN A 290 -37.40 -27.18 -7.38
C GLN A 290 -37.57 -27.98 -8.67
N ASP A 291 -36.66 -27.87 -9.64
CA ASP A 291 -36.66 -28.66 -10.88
C ASP A 291 -36.49 -30.17 -10.63
N ALA A 292 -35.67 -30.57 -9.65
CA ALA A 292 -35.55 -31.98 -9.25
C ALA A 292 -36.84 -32.50 -8.57
N SER A 293 -37.57 -31.64 -7.86
CA SER A 293 -38.84 -32.01 -7.23
C SER A 293 -40.01 -32.08 -8.20
N THR A 294 -40.10 -31.18 -9.19
CA THR A 294 -41.13 -31.24 -10.24
C THR A 294 -40.90 -32.40 -11.19
N SER A 295 -39.65 -32.67 -11.59
CA SER A 295 -39.33 -33.81 -12.45
C SER A 295 -39.50 -35.18 -11.75
N ALA A 296 -39.26 -35.26 -10.44
CA ALA A 296 -39.54 -36.48 -9.66
C ALA A 296 -41.06 -36.76 -9.50
N VAL A 297 -41.88 -35.71 -9.34
CA VAL A 297 -43.34 -35.83 -9.26
C VAL A 297 -43.95 -36.20 -10.62
N GLU A 298 -43.36 -35.72 -11.72
CA GLU A 298 -43.82 -36.02 -13.08
C GLU A 298 -43.39 -37.42 -13.55
N ALA A 299 -42.21 -37.89 -13.14
CA ALA A 299 -41.74 -39.26 -13.40
C ALA A 299 -42.58 -40.33 -12.68
N GLN A 300 -43.21 -40.00 -11.55
CA GLN A 300 -44.06 -40.90 -10.78
C GLN A 300 -45.47 -41.09 -11.37
N LYS A 301 -45.85 -40.32 -12.41
CA LYS A 301 -47.15 -40.41 -13.11
C LYS A 301 -47.11 -41.25 -14.40
N LYS A 302 -46.10 -42.10 -14.58
CA LYS A 302 -46.00 -42.96 -15.76
C LYS A 302 -46.84 -44.22 -15.59
N PHE A 303 -48.03 -44.23 -16.20
CA PHE A 303 -48.92 -45.40 -16.25
C PHE A 303 -48.28 -46.53 -17.06
N SER A 304 -48.26 -47.75 -16.52
CA SER A 304 -47.87 -48.95 -17.28
C SER A 304 -49.11 -49.60 -17.89
N VAL A 305 -49.11 -49.75 -19.21
CA VAL A 305 -50.17 -50.46 -19.93
C VAL A 305 -49.82 -51.95 -19.97
N THR A 306 -50.61 -52.76 -19.28
CA THR A 306 -50.56 -54.23 -19.39
C THR A 306 -51.71 -54.70 -20.27
N VAL A 307 -51.37 -55.45 -21.32
CA VAL A 307 -52.34 -56.06 -22.25
C VAL A 307 -52.57 -57.48 -21.81
N ASP A 308 -53.82 -57.82 -21.50
CA ASP A 308 -54.20 -59.19 -21.14
C ASP A 308 -54.39 -60.05 -22.40
N LYS A 309 -54.30 -61.37 -22.27
CA LYS A 309 -54.26 -62.33 -23.41
C LYS A 309 -55.52 -62.34 -24.30
N ASN A 310 -56.59 -61.66 -23.88
CA ASN A 310 -57.84 -61.50 -24.65
C ASN A 310 -57.98 -60.11 -25.33
N GLY A 311 -56.91 -59.31 -25.39
CA GLY A 311 -56.84 -58.12 -26.25
C GLY A 311 -57.52 -56.84 -25.73
N SER A 312 -57.95 -56.79 -24.46
CA SER A 312 -58.44 -55.55 -23.84
C SER A 312 -57.36 -54.91 -22.95
N SER A 313 -56.95 -53.68 -23.26
CA SER A 313 -56.00 -52.88 -22.48
C SER A 313 -56.72 -52.10 -21.37
N LYS A 314 -56.24 -52.21 -20.12
CA LYS A 314 -56.66 -51.37 -19.00
C LYS A 314 -55.46 -50.60 -18.45
N LEU A 315 -55.66 -49.29 -18.23
CA LEU A 315 -54.69 -48.40 -17.59
C LEU A 315 -54.79 -48.57 -16.07
N LEU A 316 -53.73 -49.06 -15.44
CA LEU A 316 -53.62 -49.12 -13.99
C LEU A 316 -52.43 -48.27 -13.52
N PRO A 317 -52.54 -47.61 -12.35
CA PRO A 317 -51.39 -46.96 -11.73
C PRO A 317 -50.31 -47.99 -11.43
N ALA A 318 -49.05 -47.66 -11.70
CA ALA A 318 -47.92 -48.54 -11.38
C ALA A 318 -47.89 -48.85 -9.87
N PRO A 319 -47.49 -50.07 -9.44
CA PRO A 319 -47.44 -50.40 -8.02
C PRO A 319 -46.43 -49.48 -7.32
N LEU A 320 -46.87 -48.88 -6.21
CA LEU A 320 -45.99 -48.10 -5.33
C LEU A 320 -44.81 -48.97 -4.89
N ALA A 321 -43.60 -48.44 -5.03
CA ALA A 321 -42.40 -49.07 -4.49
C ALA A 321 -42.58 -49.34 -2.97
N PRO A 322 -42.11 -50.49 -2.47
CA PRO A 322 -42.32 -50.89 -1.08
C PRO A 322 -41.78 -49.82 -0.12
N THR A 323 -42.62 -49.36 0.80
CA THR A 323 -42.21 -48.48 1.90
C THR A 323 -41.23 -49.21 2.82
N ALA A 324 -40.34 -48.46 3.46
CA ALA A 324 -39.24 -48.97 4.29
C ALA A 324 -39.70 -49.96 5.40
N GLU A 325 -40.96 -49.92 5.83
CA GLU A 325 -41.55 -50.88 6.77
C GLU A 325 -41.73 -52.29 6.19
N SER A 326 -42.01 -52.42 4.88
CA SER A 326 -42.18 -53.74 4.23
C SER A 326 -40.86 -54.48 4.00
N VAL A 327 -39.75 -53.74 3.87
CA VAL A 327 -38.39 -54.31 3.78
C VAL A 327 -37.89 -54.79 5.15
N ALA A 328 -38.36 -54.17 6.24
CA ALA A 328 -38.06 -54.61 7.59
C ALA A 328 -38.79 -55.91 7.97
N ALA A 329 -40.04 -56.09 7.51
CA ALA A 329 -40.81 -57.33 7.75
C ALA A 329 -40.24 -58.56 7.00
N ALA A 330 -39.72 -58.37 5.78
CA ALA A 330 -39.12 -59.45 4.99
C ALA A 330 -37.76 -59.95 5.52
N ARG A 331 -37.09 -59.17 6.39
CA ARG A 331 -35.84 -59.58 7.06
C ARG A 331 -36.06 -60.42 8.31
N GLN A 332 -37.28 -60.48 8.85
CA GLN A 332 -37.60 -61.30 10.04
C GLN A 332 -38.08 -62.71 9.70
N SER A 333 -38.35 -63.02 8.42
CA SER A 333 -38.73 -64.38 7.98
C SER A 333 -37.56 -65.22 7.45
N PHE A 334 -36.34 -64.68 7.48
CA PHE A 334 -35.09 -65.39 7.21
C PHE A 334 -34.15 -65.25 8.41
N ASN A 335 -34.53 -65.90 9.52
CA ASN A 335 -33.64 -66.41 10.57
C ASN A 335 -34.39 -67.46 11.39
#